data_AF-A0A4R8EJR3-F1
#
_entry.id   AF-A0A4R8EJR3-F1
#
_cell.length_a   1.000
_cell.length_b   1.000
_cell.length_c   1.000
_cell.angle_alpha   90.00
_cell.angle_beta   90.00
_cell.angle_gamma   90.00
#
_symmetry.space_group_name_H-M   'P 1'
#
loop_
_entity.id
_entity.type
_entity.pdbx_description
1 polymer ?
#
loop_
_entity_poly.entity_id
_entity_poly.type
_entity_poly.pdbx_seq_one_letter_code
_entity_poly.pdbx_strand_id
1 'polypeptide(L)'
;MVEKLHKRSDIDRRVAAGEAVKEQPRQTIRDRMTGQIISNERVAEKLPSYLIAMQSNTLIYNDIDVEAFQREVRQQVSRILDAIKDERFENASIQYQQFIDHYDTCFETPSEYELRESKLRGTDLYAVLEHHGKRLTAEMGIKQRDEESERRFNAVTEAHINLFFYMLTLNLALDNKIDSVQKQLRLKLGLLEERLRGLLREYIYADQIGRIEYGNIDGSLTLYGWVLLQQNELDTAWTIYSHDQSLKDKTSFSALHNEVMSIYHKKRYSTETPQELRDSAFLRRGLSDDRVRIALKLCYYLDQTAQIREYLDELTQDADNKETNNATVDVKTLLLARNQ
;
A
#
# COMPACT_ATOMS: atom_id res chain seq x y z
N MET A 1 -4.54 43.82 -5.82
CA MET A 1 -3.79 43.67 -7.08
C MET A 1 -3.69 42.17 -7.30
N VAL A 2 -4.38 41.62 -8.31
CA VAL A 2 -4.44 40.16 -8.52
C VAL A 2 -3.13 39.75 -9.19
N GLU A 3 -2.28 39.01 -8.47
CA GLU A 3 -1.12 38.35 -9.06
C GLU A 3 -1.61 37.41 -10.17
N LYS A 4 -1.19 37.68 -11.41
CA LYS A 4 -1.52 36.82 -12.54
C LYS A 4 -0.81 35.48 -12.34
N LEU A 5 -1.60 34.41 -12.29
CA LEU A 5 -1.10 33.03 -12.34
C LEU A 5 -0.20 32.87 -13.58
N HIS A 6 1.06 32.46 -13.36
CA HIS A 6 2.01 32.13 -14.42
C HIS A 6 1.96 30.63 -14.72
N LYS A 7 1.89 30.27 -16.00
CA LYS A 7 1.88 28.85 -16.42
C LYS A 7 3.26 28.25 -16.16
N ARG A 8 3.32 26.99 -15.68
CA ARG A 8 4.59 26.29 -15.43
C ARG A 8 5.44 26.16 -16.69
N SER A 9 4.83 26.15 -17.89
CA SER A 9 5.54 26.24 -19.18
C SER A 9 6.43 27.47 -19.31
N ASP A 10 6.00 28.60 -18.75
CA ASP A 10 6.75 29.84 -18.78
C ASP A 10 7.89 29.78 -17.75
N ILE A 11 7.65 29.15 -16.61
CA ILE A 11 8.66 28.92 -15.57
C ILE A 11 9.71 27.91 -16.04
N ASP A 12 9.31 26.81 -16.70
CA ASP A 12 10.22 25.79 -17.23
C ASP A 12 10.96 26.29 -18.48
N ARG A 13 10.36 27.17 -19.31
CA ARG A 13 11.12 27.95 -20.30
C ARG A 13 12.19 28.80 -19.63
N ARG A 14 11.86 29.45 -18.51
CA ARG A 14 12.81 30.25 -17.75
C ARG A 14 13.89 29.38 -17.09
N VAL A 15 13.57 28.20 -16.58
CA VAL A 15 14.57 27.25 -16.05
C VAL A 15 15.47 26.73 -17.18
N ALA A 16 14.89 26.35 -18.32
CA ALA A 16 15.64 25.89 -19.49
C ALA A 16 16.50 26.99 -20.13
N ALA A 17 16.05 28.24 -20.06
CA ALA A 17 16.80 29.43 -20.47
C ALA A 17 17.84 29.89 -19.42
N GLY A 18 17.92 29.23 -18.25
CA GLY A 18 18.82 29.60 -17.16
C GLY A 18 18.39 30.82 -16.34
N GLU A 19 17.17 31.33 -16.58
CA GLU A 19 16.55 32.45 -15.88
C GLU A 19 15.89 32.05 -14.54
N ALA A 20 15.84 30.75 -14.21
CA ALA A 20 15.31 30.21 -12.94
C ALA A 20 15.94 28.85 -12.56
N VAL A 21 15.90 28.45 -11.29
CA VAL A 21 16.47 27.17 -10.78
C VAL A 21 15.41 26.38 -9.99
N LYS A 22 15.34 25.06 -10.21
CA LYS A 22 14.45 24.13 -9.48
C LYS A 22 15.19 23.56 -8.25
N GLU A 23 14.65 23.80 -7.05
CA GLU A 23 15.15 23.20 -5.81
C GLU A 23 14.39 21.89 -5.46
N GLN A 24 15.00 21.01 -4.66
CA GLN A 24 14.35 19.79 -4.17
C GLN A 24 13.22 20.07 -3.17
N PRO A 25 12.20 19.17 -3.06
CA PRO A 25 11.10 19.31 -2.12
C PRO A 25 11.62 19.25 -0.67
N ARG A 26 10.99 20.03 0.22
CA ARG A 26 11.41 20.09 1.62
C ARG A 26 10.44 19.35 2.53
N GLN A 27 10.98 18.63 3.51
CA GLN A 27 10.20 17.98 4.56
C GLN A 27 10.20 18.85 5.82
N THR A 28 9.01 19.01 6.41
CA THR A 28 8.80 19.87 7.57
C THR A 28 8.97 19.06 8.86
N ILE A 29 10.01 19.34 9.64
CA ILE A 29 10.22 18.73 10.96
C ILE A 29 9.53 19.61 12.00
N ARG A 30 8.66 19.03 12.84
CA ARG A 30 7.91 19.75 13.89
C ARG A 30 8.34 19.32 15.29
N ASP A 31 8.36 20.30 16.19
CA ASP A 31 8.54 20.12 17.63
C ASP A 31 7.34 19.34 18.18
N ARG A 32 7.62 18.24 18.87
CA ARG A 32 6.58 17.31 19.34
C ARG A 32 5.71 17.86 20.47
N MET A 33 6.18 18.86 21.21
CA MET A 33 5.45 19.42 22.36
C MET A 33 4.56 20.59 21.94
N THR A 34 5.02 21.39 20.98
CA THR A 34 4.38 22.65 20.58
C THR A 34 3.77 22.60 19.18
N GLY A 35 4.13 21.60 18.37
CA GLY A 35 3.75 21.50 16.97
C GLY A 35 4.45 22.51 16.05
N GLN A 36 5.38 23.34 16.56
CA GLN A 36 6.08 24.34 15.76
C GLN A 36 7.11 23.71 14.82
N ILE A 37 7.25 24.25 13.62
CA ILE A 37 8.24 23.80 12.64
C ILE A 37 9.64 24.18 13.11
N ILE A 38 10.52 23.20 13.25
CA ILE A 38 11.90 23.32 13.77
C ILE A 38 12.98 23.07 12.71
N SER A 39 12.69 22.40 11.59
CA SER A 39 13.62 22.28 10.46
C SER A 39 12.91 21.99 9.13
N ASN A 40 13.59 22.28 8.03
CA ASN A 40 13.06 22.25 6.66
C ASN A 40 14.10 21.68 5.67
N GLU A 41 14.44 20.40 5.84
CA GLU A 41 15.51 19.71 5.08
C GLU A 41 14.99 18.98 3.83
N ARG A 42 15.91 18.67 2.90
CA ARG A 42 15.64 18.06 1.57
C ARG A 42 15.79 16.54 1.64
N VAL A 43 14.85 15.77 1.05
CA VAL A 43 14.81 14.29 1.16
C VAL A 43 14.69 13.60 -0.20
N ALA A 44 15.14 12.34 -0.29
CA ALA A 44 15.04 11.46 -1.46
C ALA A 44 13.74 10.64 -1.49
N GLU A 45 13.19 10.42 -2.69
CA GLU A 45 11.82 9.97 -2.97
C GLU A 45 11.59 8.46 -2.75
N LYS A 46 10.50 8.08 -2.05
CA LYS A 46 9.99 6.68 -1.94
C LYS A 46 8.50 6.53 -2.31
N LEU A 47 7.88 7.62 -2.72
CA LEU A 47 6.57 7.69 -3.35
C LEU A 47 6.75 8.50 -4.63
N PRO A 48 5.92 8.31 -5.66
CA PRO A 48 5.86 9.27 -6.76
C PRO A 48 5.65 10.67 -6.17
N SER A 49 6.60 11.58 -6.41
CA SER A 49 6.72 12.92 -5.79
C SER A 49 5.46 13.78 -5.92
N TYR A 50 4.58 13.40 -6.83
CA TYR A 50 3.42 14.12 -7.31
C TYR A 50 2.15 13.85 -6.46
N LEU A 51 2.06 12.69 -5.78
CA LEU A 51 0.96 12.39 -4.85
C LEU A 51 1.05 13.25 -3.57
N ILE A 52 2.27 13.60 -3.15
CA ILE A 52 2.56 14.54 -2.05
C ILE A 52 2.32 15.99 -2.49
N ALA A 53 2.52 16.30 -3.77
CA ALA A 53 2.31 17.64 -4.32
C ALA A 53 0.83 18.06 -4.37
N MET A 54 -0.10 17.09 -4.45
CA MET A 54 -1.54 17.36 -4.57
C MET A 54 -2.16 17.95 -3.28
N GLN A 55 -1.55 17.73 -2.12
CA GLN A 55 -2.02 18.25 -0.83
C GLN A 55 -1.19 19.42 -0.28
N SER A 56 0.08 19.56 -0.71
CA SER A 56 0.98 20.49 -0.05
C SER A 56 0.98 21.92 -0.59
N ASN A 57 0.40 22.22 -1.75
CA ASN A 57 0.20 23.60 -2.20
C ASN A 57 -0.94 23.70 -3.22
N THR A 58 -1.78 24.71 -3.04
CA THR A 58 -2.50 25.47 -4.07
C THR A 58 -2.22 25.02 -5.52
N LEU A 59 -3.17 24.32 -6.14
CA LEU A 59 -3.41 24.27 -7.60
C LEU A 59 -2.16 24.52 -8.49
N ILE A 60 -1.23 23.56 -8.58
CA ILE A 60 -0.32 23.46 -9.72
C ILE A 60 -0.69 22.18 -10.47
N TYR A 61 -1.67 22.28 -11.35
CA TYR A 61 -1.96 21.27 -12.38
C TYR A 61 -0.75 21.18 -13.33
N ASN A 62 -0.07 20.03 -13.36
CA ASN A 62 0.92 19.68 -14.39
C ASN A 62 0.31 18.65 -15.33
N ASP A 63 -0.03 19.06 -16.56
CA ASP A 63 -0.69 18.21 -17.54
C ASP A 63 0.15 16.98 -17.92
N ILE A 64 1.48 17.08 -17.88
CA ILE A 64 2.41 15.97 -18.16
C ILE A 64 2.35 14.90 -17.05
N ASP A 65 2.26 15.32 -15.80
CA ASP A 65 2.17 14.41 -14.66
C ASP A 65 0.77 13.78 -14.57
N VAL A 66 -0.28 14.52 -14.95
CA VAL A 66 -1.65 13.99 -15.10
C VAL A 66 -1.71 12.96 -16.23
N GLU A 67 -1.07 13.22 -17.38
CA GLU A 67 -1.01 12.25 -18.48
C GLU A 67 -0.13 11.04 -18.16
N ALA A 68 0.96 11.21 -17.41
CA ALA A 68 1.78 10.11 -16.92
C ALA A 68 1.02 9.26 -15.89
N PHE A 69 0.31 9.91 -14.95
CA PHE A 69 -0.58 9.28 -13.99
C PHE A 69 -1.70 8.52 -14.68
N GLN A 70 -2.40 9.15 -15.62
CA GLN A 70 -3.46 8.49 -16.40
C GLN A 70 -2.92 7.29 -17.17
N ARG A 71 -1.71 7.37 -17.73
CA ARG A 71 -1.06 6.22 -18.39
C ARG A 71 -0.72 5.11 -17.40
N GLU A 72 -0.16 5.44 -16.24
CA GLU A 72 0.20 4.46 -15.21
C GLU A 72 -1.04 3.78 -14.62
N VAL A 73 -2.07 4.55 -14.27
CA VAL A 73 -3.37 4.03 -13.82
C VAL A 73 -4.01 3.17 -14.90
N ARG A 74 -4.02 3.60 -16.17
CA ARG A 74 -4.53 2.78 -17.29
C ARG A 74 -3.74 1.48 -17.46
N GLN A 75 -2.42 1.52 -17.32
CA GLN A 75 -1.58 0.32 -17.39
C GLN A 75 -1.81 -0.63 -16.20
N GLN A 76 -2.02 -0.10 -14.99
CA GLN A 76 -2.42 -0.91 -13.84
C GLN A 76 -3.80 -1.53 -14.07
N VAL A 77 -4.79 -0.75 -14.51
CA VAL A 77 -6.15 -1.21 -14.83
C VAL A 77 -6.15 -2.30 -15.90
N SER A 78 -5.43 -2.12 -17.00
CA SER A 78 -5.31 -3.13 -18.05
C SER A 78 -4.75 -4.46 -17.52
N ARG A 79 -3.66 -4.40 -16.72
CA ARG A 79 -3.06 -5.60 -16.13
C ARG A 79 -3.99 -6.31 -15.15
N ILE A 80 -4.72 -5.54 -14.34
CA ILE A 80 -5.73 -6.07 -13.41
C ILE A 80 -6.80 -6.80 -14.20
N LEU A 81 -7.41 -6.13 -15.19
CA LEU A 81 -8.50 -6.69 -15.99
C LEU A 81 -8.09 -7.98 -16.71
N ASP A 82 -6.91 -8.01 -17.31
CA ASP A 82 -6.38 -9.20 -17.97
C ASP A 82 -6.22 -10.38 -16.99
N ALA A 83 -5.89 -10.11 -15.73
CA ALA A 83 -5.73 -11.15 -14.71
C ALA A 83 -7.07 -11.65 -14.13
N ILE A 84 -8.16 -10.88 -14.20
CA ILE A 84 -9.48 -11.22 -13.62
C ILE A 84 -10.59 -11.44 -14.67
N LYS A 85 -10.22 -11.61 -15.95
CA LYS A 85 -11.14 -11.77 -17.10
C LYS A 85 -11.89 -13.11 -17.17
N ASP A 86 -11.42 -14.10 -16.44
CA ASP A 86 -11.87 -15.51 -16.50
C ASP A 86 -13.23 -15.75 -15.81
N GLU A 87 -13.98 -16.76 -16.27
CA GLU A 87 -15.29 -17.20 -15.75
C GLU A 87 -15.24 -17.51 -14.25
N ARG A 88 -14.07 -17.95 -13.77
CA ARG A 88 -13.79 -18.19 -12.34
C ARG A 88 -13.98 -16.95 -11.44
N PHE A 89 -14.03 -15.75 -12.03
CA PHE A 89 -14.25 -14.49 -11.34
C PHE A 89 -15.64 -13.90 -11.57
N GLU A 90 -16.63 -14.66 -12.05
CA GLU A 90 -18.04 -14.24 -12.05
C GLU A 90 -18.28 -12.81 -12.59
N ASN A 91 -17.60 -12.45 -13.68
CA ASN A 91 -17.64 -11.12 -14.28
C ASN A 91 -17.03 -9.98 -13.43
N ALA A 92 -16.16 -10.26 -12.45
CA ALA A 92 -15.49 -9.23 -11.64
C ALA A 92 -14.66 -8.27 -12.50
N SER A 93 -14.04 -8.74 -13.59
CA SER A 93 -13.41 -7.88 -14.61
C SER A 93 -14.40 -6.89 -15.22
N ILE A 94 -15.58 -7.37 -15.61
CA ILE A 94 -16.63 -6.55 -16.20
C ILE A 94 -17.13 -5.51 -15.19
N GLN A 95 -17.38 -5.92 -13.94
CA GLN A 95 -17.81 -5.01 -12.88
C GLN A 95 -16.75 -3.96 -12.54
N TYR A 96 -15.48 -4.35 -12.52
CA TYR A 96 -14.36 -3.44 -12.30
C TYR A 96 -14.24 -2.42 -13.45
N GLN A 97 -14.33 -2.87 -14.70
CA GLN A 97 -14.32 -1.99 -15.87
C GLN A 97 -15.53 -1.04 -15.87
N GLN A 98 -16.74 -1.56 -15.64
CA GLN A 98 -17.97 -0.75 -15.59
C GLN A 98 -17.92 0.31 -14.49
N PHE A 99 -17.32 -0.02 -13.34
CA PHE A 99 -17.09 0.96 -12.29
C PHE A 99 -16.14 2.08 -12.75
N ILE A 100 -15.02 1.74 -13.38
CA ILE A 100 -14.05 2.73 -13.88
C ILE A 100 -14.68 3.61 -14.95
N ASP A 101 -15.35 3.03 -15.94
CA ASP A 101 -16.00 3.78 -17.02
C ASP A 101 -17.05 4.76 -16.47
N HIS A 102 -17.82 4.31 -15.49
CA HIS A 102 -18.83 5.15 -14.85
C HIS A 102 -18.20 6.22 -13.95
N TYR A 103 -17.12 5.90 -13.23
CA TYR A 103 -16.36 6.85 -12.43
C TYR A 103 -15.78 7.96 -13.33
N ASP A 104 -15.11 7.61 -14.42
CA ASP A 104 -14.52 8.56 -15.36
C ASP A 104 -15.60 9.47 -15.96
N THR A 105 -16.70 8.88 -16.45
CA THR A 105 -17.85 9.64 -16.98
C THR A 105 -18.42 10.60 -15.93
N CYS A 106 -18.56 10.13 -14.68
CA CYS A 106 -19.08 10.93 -13.59
C CYS A 106 -18.17 12.13 -13.26
N PHE A 107 -16.85 11.96 -13.31
CA PHE A 107 -15.93 13.08 -13.04
C PHE A 107 -15.72 14.02 -14.24
N GLU A 108 -16.08 13.61 -15.46
CA GLU A 108 -16.16 14.51 -16.62
C GLU A 108 -17.32 15.49 -16.50
N THR A 109 -18.50 15.02 -16.07
CA THR A 109 -19.69 15.86 -15.86
C THR A 109 -20.32 15.62 -14.49
N PRO A 110 -19.69 16.07 -13.39
CA PRO A 110 -20.13 15.72 -12.04
C PRO A 110 -21.52 16.26 -11.70
N SER A 111 -22.39 15.34 -11.29
CA SER A 111 -23.68 15.59 -10.67
C SER A 111 -23.81 14.80 -9.36
N GLU A 112 -24.61 15.31 -8.41
CA GLU A 112 -24.80 14.60 -7.13
C GLU A 112 -25.43 13.21 -7.33
N TYR A 113 -26.29 13.05 -8.33
CA TYR A 113 -26.91 11.77 -8.67
C TYR A 113 -25.86 10.74 -9.14
N GLU A 114 -25.02 11.11 -10.12
CA GLU A 114 -24.01 10.20 -10.69
C GLU A 114 -22.90 9.87 -9.69
N LEU A 115 -22.52 10.83 -8.83
CA LEU A 115 -21.55 10.58 -7.76
C LEU A 115 -22.10 9.56 -6.74
N ARG A 116 -23.39 9.64 -6.39
CA ARG A 116 -24.04 8.64 -5.52
C ARG A 116 -24.14 7.27 -6.19
N GLU A 117 -24.46 7.23 -7.47
CA GLU A 117 -24.51 5.98 -8.25
C GLU A 117 -23.12 5.32 -8.32
N SER A 118 -22.07 6.10 -8.60
CA SER A 118 -20.67 5.65 -8.60
C SER A 118 -20.27 5.07 -7.24
N LYS A 119 -20.67 5.71 -6.14
CA LYS A 119 -20.39 5.23 -4.78
C LYS A 119 -21.08 3.90 -4.46
N LEU A 120 -22.31 3.69 -4.95
CA LEU A 120 -23.01 2.41 -4.82
C LEU A 120 -22.29 1.31 -5.59
N ARG A 121 -21.96 1.56 -6.86
CA ARG A 121 -21.21 0.62 -7.71
C ARG A 121 -19.86 0.24 -7.10
N GLY A 122 -19.13 1.20 -6.53
CA GLY A 122 -17.88 0.93 -5.83
C GLY A 122 -18.06 0.10 -4.56
N THR A 123 -19.19 0.23 -3.87
CA THR A 123 -19.53 -0.61 -2.71
C THR A 123 -19.79 -2.06 -3.11
N ASP A 124 -20.53 -2.27 -4.20
CA ASP A 124 -20.81 -3.60 -4.76
C ASP A 124 -19.53 -4.26 -5.26
N LEU A 125 -18.71 -3.51 -6.01
CA LEU A 125 -17.41 -3.96 -6.49
C LEU A 125 -16.49 -4.38 -5.34
N TYR A 126 -16.47 -3.65 -4.22
CA TYR A 126 -15.70 -4.05 -3.04
C TYR A 126 -16.11 -5.44 -2.54
N ALA A 127 -17.41 -5.74 -2.48
CA ALA A 127 -17.89 -7.03 -1.99
C ALA A 127 -17.43 -8.19 -2.89
N VAL A 128 -17.44 -7.98 -4.20
CA VAL A 128 -16.98 -8.94 -5.21
C VAL A 128 -15.48 -9.17 -5.08
N LEU A 129 -14.69 -8.08 -5.04
CA LEU A 129 -13.24 -8.18 -4.85
C LEU A 129 -12.92 -8.88 -3.53
N GLU A 130 -13.64 -8.59 -2.45
CA GLU A 130 -13.39 -9.17 -1.13
C GLU A 130 -13.67 -10.67 -1.10
N HIS A 131 -14.75 -11.12 -1.74
CA HIS A 131 -15.06 -12.53 -1.90
C HIS A 131 -13.92 -13.27 -2.61
N HIS A 132 -13.46 -12.74 -3.74
CA HIS A 132 -12.37 -13.33 -4.50
C HIS A 132 -11.01 -13.25 -3.78
N GLY A 133 -10.74 -12.15 -3.09
CA GLY A 133 -9.52 -11.95 -2.32
C GLY A 133 -9.38 -12.99 -1.20
N LYS A 134 -10.48 -13.32 -0.49
CA LYS A 134 -10.48 -14.40 0.51
C LYS A 134 -10.17 -15.76 -0.12
N ARG A 135 -10.80 -16.09 -1.25
CA ARG A 135 -10.57 -17.35 -1.97
C ARG A 135 -9.12 -17.48 -2.42
N LEU A 136 -8.59 -16.44 -3.08
CA LEU A 136 -7.20 -16.40 -3.55
C LEU A 136 -6.18 -16.44 -2.41
N THR A 137 -6.50 -15.86 -1.25
CA THR A 137 -5.63 -15.96 -0.07
C THR A 137 -5.44 -17.42 0.38
N ALA A 138 -6.51 -18.22 0.33
CA ALA A 138 -6.41 -19.65 0.66
C ALA A 138 -5.55 -20.42 -0.35
N GLU A 139 -5.67 -20.07 -1.64
CA GLU A 139 -4.88 -20.67 -2.73
C GLU A 139 -3.40 -20.24 -2.68
N MET A 140 -3.14 -19.05 -2.15
CA MET A 140 -1.80 -18.56 -1.86
C MET A 140 -1.13 -19.21 -0.65
N GLY A 141 -1.81 -20.15 0.04
CA GLY A 141 -1.22 -20.92 1.13
C GLY A 141 -0.02 -21.76 0.65
N ILE A 142 0.94 -22.01 1.54
CA ILE A 142 2.27 -22.56 1.20
C ILE A 142 2.22 -23.84 0.34
N LYS A 143 1.21 -24.68 0.54
CA LYS A 143 1.07 -25.98 -0.13
C LYS A 143 0.40 -25.91 -1.51
N GLN A 144 -0.49 -24.95 -1.73
CA GLN A 144 -1.43 -24.96 -2.87
C GLN A 144 -1.07 -23.93 -3.95
N ARG A 145 -0.04 -23.12 -3.71
CA ARG A 145 0.36 -22.01 -4.55
C ARG A 145 0.86 -22.45 -5.93
N ASP A 146 0.33 -21.79 -6.96
CA ASP A 146 0.89 -21.74 -8.31
C ASP A 146 1.07 -20.28 -8.79
N GLU A 147 1.77 -20.10 -9.91
CA GLU A 147 2.05 -18.77 -10.49
C GLU A 147 0.77 -18.02 -10.88
N GLU A 148 -0.26 -18.75 -11.30
CA GLU A 148 -1.53 -18.19 -11.74
C GLU A 148 -2.32 -17.60 -10.56
N SER A 149 -2.40 -18.34 -9.46
CA SER A 149 -3.03 -17.93 -8.21
C SER A 149 -2.34 -16.70 -7.64
N GLU A 150 -1.00 -16.64 -7.72
CA GLU A 150 -0.24 -15.46 -7.33
C GLU A 150 -0.55 -14.25 -8.21
N ARG A 151 -0.51 -14.40 -9.53
CA ARG A 151 -0.83 -13.31 -10.46
C ARG A 151 -2.23 -12.76 -10.19
N ARG A 152 -3.21 -13.64 -9.99
CA ARG A 152 -4.60 -13.30 -9.71
C ARG A 152 -4.76 -12.63 -8.34
N PHE A 153 -4.08 -13.14 -7.31
CA PHE A 153 -4.07 -12.55 -5.97
C PHE A 153 -3.52 -11.11 -5.99
N ASN A 154 -2.41 -10.90 -6.69
CA ASN A 154 -1.80 -9.58 -6.84
C ASN A 154 -2.76 -8.61 -7.55
N ALA A 155 -3.38 -9.05 -8.65
CA ALA A 155 -4.35 -8.22 -9.38
C ALA A 155 -5.58 -7.84 -8.54
N VAL A 156 -6.16 -8.78 -7.81
CA VAL A 156 -7.30 -8.50 -6.92
C VAL A 156 -6.91 -7.60 -5.76
N THR A 157 -5.70 -7.73 -5.23
CA THR A 157 -5.18 -6.85 -4.16
C THR A 157 -4.96 -5.43 -4.68
N GLU A 158 -4.34 -5.28 -5.84
CA GLU A 158 -4.16 -3.99 -6.51
C GLU A 158 -5.51 -3.33 -6.85
N ALA A 159 -6.51 -4.10 -7.29
CA ALA A 159 -7.86 -3.63 -7.52
C ALA A 159 -8.53 -3.09 -6.23
N HIS A 160 -8.34 -3.76 -5.09
CA HIS A 160 -8.83 -3.25 -3.81
C HIS A 160 -8.16 -1.93 -3.43
N ILE A 161 -6.83 -1.87 -3.52
CA ILE A 161 -6.04 -0.67 -3.19
C ILE A 161 -6.53 0.51 -4.05
N ASN A 162 -6.68 0.32 -5.36
CA ASN A 162 -7.20 1.34 -6.26
C ASN A 162 -8.63 1.76 -5.92
N LEU A 163 -9.50 0.80 -5.58
CA LEU A 163 -10.87 1.08 -5.17
C LEU A 163 -10.93 1.95 -3.90
N PHE A 164 -10.03 1.78 -2.93
CA PHE A 164 -9.97 2.65 -1.75
C PHE A 164 -9.75 4.13 -2.13
N PHE A 165 -8.87 4.40 -3.10
CA PHE A 165 -8.65 5.76 -3.59
C PHE A 165 -9.90 6.32 -4.29
N TYR A 166 -10.53 5.57 -5.18
CA TYR A 166 -11.75 6.04 -5.87
C TYR A 166 -12.88 6.32 -4.88
N MET A 167 -13.07 5.45 -3.89
CA MET A 167 -14.10 5.62 -2.86
C MET A 167 -13.81 6.81 -1.93
N LEU A 168 -12.54 7.07 -1.62
CA LEU A 168 -12.13 8.27 -0.88
C LEU A 168 -12.51 9.54 -1.66
N THR A 169 -12.15 9.61 -2.94
CA THR A 169 -12.46 10.77 -3.80
C THR A 169 -13.98 11.00 -3.92
N LEU A 170 -14.76 9.94 -4.08
CA LEU A 170 -16.24 10.02 -4.11
C LEU A 170 -16.83 10.55 -2.80
N ASN A 171 -16.31 10.09 -1.64
CA ASN A 171 -16.77 10.59 -0.34
C ASN A 171 -16.44 12.08 -0.15
N LEU A 172 -15.25 12.50 -0.58
CA LEU A 172 -14.87 13.91 -0.56
C LEU A 172 -15.77 14.75 -1.49
N ALA A 173 -16.03 14.28 -2.71
CA ALA A 173 -16.87 14.97 -3.67
C ALA A 173 -18.35 15.10 -3.24
N LEU A 174 -18.92 14.08 -2.59
CA LEU A 174 -20.32 14.07 -2.18
C LEU A 174 -20.57 14.81 -0.87
N ASP A 175 -19.73 14.54 0.11
CA ASP A 175 -20.03 14.82 1.52
C ASP A 175 -18.96 15.71 2.17
N ASN A 176 -17.88 16.06 1.46
CA ASN A 176 -16.64 16.61 2.05
C ASN A 176 -16.21 15.80 3.28
N LYS A 177 -16.37 14.49 3.21
CA LYS A 177 -15.99 13.58 4.29
C LYS A 177 -15.04 12.55 3.74
N ILE A 178 -14.07 12.19 4.56
CA ILE A 178 -13.08 11.17 4.21
C ILE A 178 -13.67 9.77 4.36
N ASP A 179 -14.58 9.62 5.30
CA ASP A 179 -15.27 8.37 5.57
C ASP A 179 -16.72 8.66 5.97
N SER A 180 -17.60 7.68 5.78
CA SER A 180 -18.95 7.76 6.31
C SER A 180 -18.93 7.82 7.83
N VAL A 181 -20.03 8.25 8.46
CA VAL A 181 -20.18 8.25 9.94
C VAL A 181 -19.90 6.85 10.53
N GLN A 182 -20.07 5.80 9.73
CA GLN A 182 -19.85 4.40 10.09
C GLN A 182 -18.40 3.92 9.89
N LYS A 183 -17.47 4.80 9.49
CA LYS A 183 -16.04 4.48 9.24
C LYS A 183 -15.82 3.28 8.31
N GLN A 184 -16.66 3.15 7.28
CA GLN A 184 -16.66 2.00 6.40
C GLN A 184 -15.35 1.86 5.61
N LEU A 185 -14.73 2.95 5.19
CA LEU A 185 -13.48 2.90 4.42
C LEU A 185 -12.32 2.40 5.28
N ARG A 186 -12.18 2.92 6.50
CA ARG A 186 -11.16 2.46 7.46
C ARG A 186 -11.36 1.00 7.86
N LEU A 187 -12.60 0.58 8.09
CA LEU A 187 -12.91 -0.81 8.43
C LEU A 187 -12.54 -1.74 7.28
N LYS A 188 -12.93 -1.40 6.05
CA LYS A 188 -12.59 -2.17 4.85
C LYS A 188 -11.07 -2.24 4.62
N LEU A 189 -10.35 -1.13 4.82
CA LEU A 189 -8.89 -1.11 4.72
C LEU A 189 -8.24 -2.01 5.78
N GLY A 190 -8.76 -1.99 7.01
CA GLY A 190 -8.33 -2.88 8.10
C GLY A 190 -8.51 -4.36 7.75
N LEU A 191 -9.63 -4.74 7.13
CA LEU A 191 -9.84 -6.13 6.69
C LEU A 191 -8.82 -6.57 5.63
N LEU A 192 -8.48 -5.70 4.68
CA LEU A 192 -7.43 -5.98 3.70
C LEU A 192 -6.06 -6.16 4.39
N GLU A 193 -5.71 -5.25 5.29
CA GLU A 193 -4.45 -5.34 6.05
C GLU A 193 -4.36 -6.62 6.88
N GLU A 194 -5.42 -7.01 7.56
CA GLU A 194 -5.46 -8.25 8.35
C GLU A 194 -5.24 -9.48 7.46
N ARG A 195 -5.85 -9.50 6.28
CA ARG A 195 -5.65 -10.57 5.29
C ARG A 195 -4.20 -10.65 4.82
N LEU A 196 -3.61 -9.50 4.46
CA LEU A 196 -2.22 -9.41 4.02
C LEU A 196 -1.24 -9.81 5.13
N ARG A 197 -1.45 -9.34 6.38
CA ARG A 197 -0.64 -9.71 7.55
C ARG A 197 -0.76 -11.19 7.88
N GLY A 198 -1.98 -11.74 7.79
CA GLY A 198 -2.22 -13.17 8.01
C GLY A 198 -1.44 -14.03 7.04
N LEU A 199 -1.48 -13.70 5.75
CA LEU A 199 -0.72 -14.40 4.72
C LEU A 199 0.79 -14.20 4.91
N LEU A 200 1.26 -12.98 5.16
CA LEU A 200 2.67 -12.71 5.43
C LEU A 200 3.20 -13.54 6.61
N ARG A 201 2.41 -13.66 7.69
CA ARG A 201 2.74 -14.51 8.83
C ARG A 201 2.89 -15.97 8.44
N GLU A 202 2.04 -16.50 7.57
CA GLU A 202 2.21 -17.87 7.04
C GLU A 202 3.54 -17.98 6.28
N TYR A 203 3.84 -17.02 5.39
CA TYR A 203 5.11 -16.98 4.67
C TYR A 203 6.34 -16.78 5.58
N ILE A 204 6.22 -16.23 6.78
CA ILE A 204 7.35 -16.13 7.72
C ILE A 204 7.55 -17.42 8.52
N TYR A 205 6.47 -18.01 9.02
CA TYR A 205 6.52 -18.99 10.12
C TYR A 205 6.06 -20.40 9.77
N ALA A 206 5.31 -20.60 8.69
CA ALA A 206 4.81 -21.93 8.36
C ALA A 206 5.92 -22.87 7.90
N ASP A 207 5.74 -24.16 8.14
CA ASP A 207 6.56 -25.22 7.53
C ASP A 207 6.18 -25.44 6.05
N GLN A 208 6.82 -26.43 5.41
CA GLN A 208 6.58 -26.76 3.99
C GLN A 208 5.15 -27.25 3.68
N ILE A 209 4.33 -27.55 4.70
CA ILE A 209 2.93 -27.98 4.53
C ILE A 209 1.93 -26.90 4.97
N GLY A 210 2.40 -25.69 5.28
CA GLY A 210 1.56 -24.55 5.69
C GLY A 210 1.19 -24.54 7.17
N ARG A 211 1.83 -25.36 8.02
CA ARG A 211 1.54 -25.38 9.45
C ARG A 211 2.46 -24.45 10.22
N ILE A 212 1.85 -23.60 11.03
CA ILE A 212 2.57 -22.78 12.01
C ILE A 212 2.56 -23.55 13.34
N GLU A 213 3.74 -23.90 13.84
CA GLU A 213 3.87 -24.60 15.13
C GLU A 213 3.40 -23.72 16.29
N TYR A 214 2.79 -24.35 17.29
CA TYR A 214 2.39 -23.69 18.53
C TYR A 214 3.62 -23.54 19.45
N GLY A 215 4.11 -22.31 19.62
CA GLY A 215 5.25 -22.02 20.49
C GLY A 215 6.13 -20.90 19.96
N ASN A 216 7.28 -20.70 20.60
CA ASN A 216 8.31 -19.80 20.07
C ASN A 216 9.13 -20.58 19.03
N ILE A 217 9.09 -20.14 17.77
CA ILE A 217 9.90 -20.72 16.69
C ILE A 217 11.23 -19.96 16.69
N ASP A 218 12.34 -20.69 16.82
CA ASP A 218 13.68 -20.10 16.76
C ASP A 218 13.84 -19.30 15.46
N GLY A 219 14.37 -18.08 15.55
CA GLY A 219 14.50 -17.17 14.41
C GLY A 219 15.25 -17.81 13.22
N SER A 220 16.21 -18.70 13.48
CA SER A 220 16.96 -19.43 12.45
C SER A 220 16.10 -20.40 11.62
N LEU A 221 14.92 -20.80 12.12
CA LEU A 221 13.97 -21.71 11.45
C LEU A 221 12.89 -20.95 10.64
N THR A 222 12.91 -19.62 10.68
CA THR A 222 11.93 -18.75 10.01
C THR A 222 12.48 -18.20 8.70
N LEU A 223 11.64 -17.46 7.96
CA LEU A 223 12.08 -16.73 6.78
C LEU A 223 13.20 -15.72 7.07
N TYR A 224 13.26 -15.15 8.29
CA TYR A 224 14.38 -14.31 8.71
C TYR A 224 15.70 -15.07 8.71
N GLY A 225 15.68 -16.30 9.25
CA GLY A 225 16.82 -17.21 9.27
C GLY A 225 17.31 -17.55 7.86
N TRP A 226 16.39 -17.84 6.95
CA TRP A 226 16.74 -18.05 5.53
C TRP A 226 17.44 -16.84 4.92
N VAL A 227 16.83 -15.67 5.02
CA VAL A 227 17.39 -14.44 4.42
C VAL A 227 18.76 -14.11 5.02
N LEU A 228 18.90 -14.17 6.35
CA LEU A 228 20.14 -13.79 7.03
C LEU A 228 21.26 -14.83 6.88
N LEU A 229 20.96 -16.13 6.95
CA LEU A 229 21.98 -17.18 6.92
C LEU A 229 22.28 -17.68 5.51
N GLN A 230 21.30 -17.65 4.59
CA GLN A 230 21.46 -18.15 3.22
C GLN A 230 21.75 -17.03 2.22
N GLN A 231 20.98 -15.94 2.24
CA GLN A 231 21.14 -14.83 1.28
C GLN A 231 22.11 -13.76 1.78
N ASN A 232 22.32 -13.66 3.10
CA ASN A 232 23.11 -12.62 3.75
C ASN A 232 22.59 -11.20 3.42
N GLU A 233 21.26 -11.03 3.37
CA GLU A 233 20.60 -9.76 3.04
C GLU A 233 19.93 -9.13 4.26
N LEU A 234 20.63 -8.19 4.90
CA LEU A 234 20.12 -7.54 6.10
C LEU A 234 18.86 -6.69 5.84
N ASP A 235 18.85 -5.93 4.74
CA ASP A 235 17.75 -5.02 4.40
C ASP A 235 16.45 -5.77 4.08
N THR A 236 16.57 -6.91 3.39
CA THR A 236 15.45 -7.81 3.11
C THR A 236 14.86 -8.35 4.41
N ALA A 237 15.70 -8.84 5.32
CA ALA A 237 15.25 -9.35 6.62
C ALA A 237 14.62 -8.24 7.47
N TRP A 238 15.19 -7.03 7.45
CA TRP A 238 14.64 -5.86 8.14
C TRP A 238 13.26 -5.47 7.60
N THR A 239 13.10 -5.45 6.27
CA THR A 239 11.84 -5.10 5.61
C THR A 239 10.71 -6.06 6.02
N ILE A 240 10.99 -7.35 6.09
CA ILE A 240 10.02 -8.33 6.57
C ILE A 240 9.74 -8.12 8.06
N TYR A 241 10.77 -7.88 8.87
CA TYR A 241 10.65 -7.69 10.31
C TYR A 241 9.83 -6.44 10.65
N SER A 242 10.00 -5.33 9.93
CA SER A 242 9.30 -4.07 10.19
C SER A 242 7.77 -4.20 10.05
N HIS A 243 7.32 -5.20 9.29
CA HIS A 243 5.93 -5.54 9.04
C HIS A 243 5.36 -6.63 9.96
N ASP A 244 6.20 -7.30 10.76
CA ASP A 244 5.78 -8.29 11.74
C ASP A 244 5.61 -7.66 13.13
N GLN A 245 4.44 -7.07 13.35
CA GLN A 245 4.14 -6.39 14.60
C GLN A 245 4.25 -7.35 15.80
N SER A 246 3.86 -8.61 15.63
CA SER A 246 3.86 -9.60 16.72
C SER A 246 5.26 -9.92 17.24
N LEU A 247 6.26 -9.83 16.36
CA LEU A 247 7.67 -10.03 16.72
C LEU A 247 8.29 -8.74 17.23
N LYS A 248 7.99 -7.59 16.62
CA LYS A 248 8.46 -6.26 17.05
C LYS A 248 8.07 -5.93 18.50
N ASP A 249 6.88 -6.34 18.91
CA ASP A 249 6.40 -6.14 20.27
C ASP A 249 7.17 -6.98 21.30
N LYS A 250 7.85 -8.05 20.86
CA LYS A 250 8.58 -9.01 21.71
C LYS A 250 10.08 -8.78 21.72
N THR A 251 10.68 -8.43 20.58
CA THR A 251 12.12 -8.37 20.42
C THR A 251 12.54 -7.32 19.40
N SER A 252 13.72 -6.73 19.60
CA SER A 252 14.33 -5.84 18.62
C SER A 252 14.94 -6.64 17.46
N PHE A 253 15.08 -6.02 16.28
CA PHE A 253 15.74 -6.67 15.15
C PHE A 253 17.17 -7.09 15.46
N SER A 254 17.92 -6.29 16.23
CA SER A 254 19.29 -6.64 16.64
C SER A 254 19.31 -7.92 17.48
N ALA A 255 18.34 -8.07 18.39
CA ALA A 255 18.20 -9.28 19.19
C ALA A 255 17.79 -10.49 18.33
N LEU A 256 16.87 -10.32 17.37
CA LEU A 256 16.52 -11.35 16.39
C LEU A 256 17.73 -11.78 15.55
N HIS A 257 18.50 -10.81 15.04
CA HIS A 257 19.70 -11.08 14.27
C HIS A 257 20.71 -11.89 15.09
N ASN A 258 20.96 -11.49 16.34
CA ASN A 258 21.85 -12.23 17.24
C ASN A 258 21.32 -13.64 17.54
N GLU A 259 20.01 -13.80 17.73
CA GLU A 259 19.37 -15.10 17.90
C GLU A 259 19.59 -16.01 16.69
N VAL A 260 19.37 -15.49 15.47
CA VAL A 260 19.59 -16.22 14.21
C VAL A 260 21.06 -16.63 14.07
N MET A 261 21.99 -15.69 14.25
CA MET A 261 23.43 -15.96 14.14
C MET A 261 23.96 -16.86 15.25
N SER A 262 23.24 -16.97 16.37
CA SER A 262 23.62 -17.87 17.47
C SER A 262 23.66 -19.34 17.05
N ILE A 263 23.07 -19.73 15.91
CA ILE A 263 23.19 -21.09 15.39
C ILE A 263 24.64 -21.52 15.19
N TYR A 264 25.54 -20.59 14.84
CA TYR A 264 26.97 -20.83 14.70
C TYR A 264 27.74 -20.87 16.03
N HIS A 265 27.10 -20.46 17.13
CA HIS A 265 27.72 -20.34 18.44
C HIS A 265 27.13 -21.31 19.50
N LYS A 266 25.88 -21.76 19.31
CA LYS A 266 25.14 -22.62 20.25
C LYS A 266 25.81 -23.99 20.44
N LYS A 267 26.53 -24.48 19.43
CA LYS A 267 27.24 -25.76 19.49
C LYS A 267 28.74 -25.54 19.66
N ARG A 268 29.19 -25.24 20.88
CA ARG A 268 30.61 -25.05 21.27
C ARG A 268 31.55 -26.23 20.92
N TYR A 269 31.00 -27.34 20.42
CA TYR A 269 31.72 -28.54 19.97
C TYR A 269 31.04 -29.20 18.75
N SER A 270 30.43 -28.42 17.85
CA SER A 270 29.86 -29.03 16.63
C SER A 270 30.96 -29.51 15.70
N THR A 271 30.88 -30.77 15.28
CA THR A 271 31.60 -31.27 14.10
C THR A 271 30.94 -30.84 12.79
N GLU A 272 29.76 -30.21 12.86
CA GLU A 272 29.00 -29.79 11.69
C GLU A 272 29.58 -28.49 11.10
N THR A 273 29.67 -28.48 9.79
CA THR A 273 29.99 -27.31 8.99
C THR A 273 28.87 -26.26 9.06
N PRO A 274 29.16 -24.98 8.75
CA PRO A 274 28.13 -23.95 8.61
C PRO A 274 27.02 -24.32 7.62
N GLN A 275 27.33 -25.10 6.59
CA GLN A 275 26.34 -25.61 5.63
C GLN A 275 25.38 -26.59 6.30
N GLU A 276 25.90 -27.60 7.02
CA GLU A 276 25.09 -28.60 7.71
C GLU A 276 24.18 -27.99 8.79
N LEU A 277 24.66 -26.95 9.48
CA LEU A 277 23.84 -26.18 10.43
C LEU A 277 22.65 -25.50 9.75
N ARG A 278 22.88 -24.88 8.58
CA ARG A 278 21.82 -24.25 7.78
C ARG A 278 20.85 -25.28 7.22
N ASP A 279 21.35 -26.35 6.63
CA ASP A 279 20.53 -27.42 6.06
C ASP A 279 19.64 -28.05 7.13
N SER A 280 20.17 -28.27 8.34
CA SER A 280 19.37 -28.75 9.48
C SER A 280 18.30 -27.75 9.91
N ALA A 281 18.58 -26.44 9.91
CA ALA A 281 17.61 -25.42 10.30
C ALA A 281 16.48 -25.28 9.27
N PHE A 282 16.79 -25.43 7.99
CA PHE A 282 15.83 -25.27 6.91
C PHE A 282 15.09 -26.56 6.54
N LEU A 283 15.54 -27.69 7.11
CA LEU A 283 14.92 -28.99 6.88
C LEU A 283 13.42 -28.95 7.18
N ARG A 284 12.61 -29.34 6.19
CA ARG A 284 11.13 -29.36 6.23
C ARG A 284 10.45 -27.99 6.39
N ARG A 285 11.21 -26.88 6.37
CA ARG A 285 10.63 -25.53 6.48
C ARG A 285 10.08 -25.00 5.16
N GLY A 286 10.57 -25.51 4.03
CA GLY A 286 10.14 -25.06 2.70
C GLY A 286 10.44 -23.57 2.48
N LEU A 287 11.61 -23.12 2.95
CA LEU A 287 12.11 -21.77 2.74
C LEU A 287 12.79 -21.69 1.38
N SER A 288 12.55 -20.61 0.64
CA SER A 288 13.04 -20.42 -0.73
C SER A 288 13.03 -18.96 -1.12
N ASP A 289 13.71 -18.64 -2.23
CA ASP A 289 13.73 -17.28 -2.77
C ASP A 289 12.35 -16.81 -3.24
N ASP A 290 11.52 -17.72 -3.77
CA ASP A 290 10.12 -17.41 -4.10
C ASP A 290 9.31 -16.97 -2.88
N ARG A 291 9.56 -17.61 -1.74
CA ARG A 291 8.88 -17.31 -0.47
C ARG A 291 9.31 -15.94 0.05
N VAL A 292 10.58 -15.56 -0.13
CA VAL A 292 11.06 -14.20 0.13
C VAL A 292 10.41 -13.19 -0.82
N ARG A 293 10.37 -13.47 -2.12
CA ARG A 293 9.77 -12.59 -3.14
C ARG A 293 8.30 -12.27 -2.82
N ILE A 294 7.52 -13.27 -2.45
CA ILE A 294 6.10 -13.09 -2.09
C ILE A 294 5.98 -12.30 -0.77
N ALA A 295 6.78 -12.63 0.25
CA ALA A 295 6.77 -11.90 1.52
C ALA A 295 7.07 -10.40 1.31
N LEU A 296 8.07 -10.07 0.47
CA LEU A 296 8.37 -8.69 0.11
C LEU A 296 7.23 -8.01 -0.65
N LYS A 297 6.55 -8.72 -1.56
CA LYS A 297 5.39 -8.19 -2.26
C LYS A 297 4.22 -7.91 -1.31
N LEU A 298 4.01 -8.75 -0.30
CA LEU A 298 3.02 -8.51 0.76
C LEU A 298 3.40 -7.31 1.63
N CYS A 299 4.68 -7.15 1.98
CA CYS A 299 5.18 -5.95 2.67
C CYS A 299 4.91 -4.69 1.85
N TYR A 300 5.20 -4.72 0.54
CA TYR A 300 4.88 -3.62 -0.37
C TYR A 300 3.40 -3.24 -0.34
N TYR A 301 2.48 -4.21 -0.38
CA TYR A 301 1.05 -3.91 -0.28
C TYR A 301 0.65 -3.37 1.09
N LEU A 302 1.29 -3.83 2.17
CA LEU A 302 1.08 -3.29 3.50
C LEU A 302 1.55 -1.83 3.62
N ASP A 303 2.69 -1.49 3.03
CA ASP A 303 3.18 -0.10 2.93
C ASP A 303 2.16 0.78 2.19
N GLN A 304 1.61 0.30 1.06
CA GLN A 304 0.58 1.02 0.32
C GLN A 304 -0.69 1.25 1.18
N THR A 305 -1.15 0.23 1.91
CA THR A 305 -2.31 0.38 2.80
C THR A 305 -2.03 1.33 3.98
N ALA A 306 -0.80 1.32 4.53
CA ALA A 306 -0.40 2.22 5.59
C ALA A 306 -0.37 3.67 5.10
N GLN A 307 0.15 3.91 3.90
CA GLN A 307 0.15 5.23 3.28
C GLN A 307 -1.28 5.75 3.06
N ILE A 308 -2.21 4.91 2.58
CA ILE A 308 -3.62 5.30 2.47
C ILE A 308 -4.15 5.70 3.85
N ARG A 309 -3.87 4.92 4.90
CA ARG A 309 -4.31 5.24 6.25
C ARG A 309 -3.73 6.57 6.76
N GLU A 310 -2.45 6.83 6.53
CA GLU A 310 -1.81 8.11 6.88
C GLU A 310 -2.53 9.29 6.21
N TYR A 311 -2.85 9.17 4.91
CA TYR A 311 -3.65 10.18 4.22
C TYR A 311 -5.05 10.37 4.81
N LEU A 312 -5.72 9.27 5.18
CA LEU A 312 -7.03 9.34 5.83
C LEU A 312 -6.94 10.07 7.18
N ASP A 313 -5.85 9.88 7.91
CA ASP A 313 -5.64 10.47 9.22
C ASP A 313 -5.25 11.96 9.12
N GLU A 314 -4.34 12.32 8.22
CA GLU A 314 -3.95 13.71 7.93
C GLU A 314 -5.17 14.56 7.54
N LEU A 315 -6.01 14.04 6.63
CA LEU A 315 -7.21 14.74 6.19
C LEU A 315 -8.25 14.95 7.33
N THR A 316 -8.14 14.21 8.44
CA THR A 316 -9.04 14.30 9.61
C THR A 316 -8.45 15.03 10.83
N GLN A 317 -7.20 15.51 10.76
CA GLN A 317 -6.43 15.90 11.95
C GLN A 317 -6.98 17.11 12.72
N ASP A 318 -7.66 18.04 12.04
CA ASP A 318 -8.21 19.29 12.61
C ASP A 318 -9.76 19.36 12.58
N ALA A 319 -10.45 18.22 12.42
CA ALA A 319 -11.92 18.22 12.43
C ALA A 319 -12.45 18.50 13.85
N ASP A 320 -13.05 19.67 14.05
CA ASP A 320 -13.65 20.14 15.33
C ASP A 320 -14.62 19.14 15.98
N ASN A 321 -15.19 18.22 15.20
CA ASN A 321 -15.98 17.09 15.68
C ASN A 321 -15.26 15.77 15.39
N LYS A 322 -14.72 15.12 16.42
CA LYS A 322 -14.18 13.74 16.34
C LYS A 322 -15.21 12.69 15.87
N GLU A 323 -16.50 13.02 15.90
CA GLU A 323 -17.60 12.19 15.41
C GLU A 323 -17.91 12.36 13.92
N THR A 324 -17.50 13.48 13.29
CA THR A 324 -17.70 13.72 11.85
C THR A 324 -16.37 14.03 11.19
N ASN A 325 -15.82 13.06 10.46
CA ASN A 325 -14.59 13.13 9.65
C ASN A 325 -14.73 14.13 8.47
N ASN A 326 -15.06 15.38 8.76
CA ASN A 326 -15.11 16.45 7.76
C ASN A 326 -13.69 16.68 7.25
N ALA A 327 -13.54 16.70 5.94
CA ALA A 327 -12.30 17.05 5.29
C ALA A 327 -12.03 18.55 5.48
N THR A 328 -10.76 18.89 5.67
CA THR A 328 -10.29 20.28 5.78
C THR A 328 -10.40 21.04 4.45
N VAL A 329 -10.60 20.35 3.33
CA VAL A 329 -10.74 20.91 1.98
C VAL A 329 -12.18 20.71 1.47
N ASP A 330 -12.82 21.79 1.04
CA ASP A 330 -14.17 21.78 0.44
C ASP A 330 -14.12 21.37 -1.05
N VAL A 331 -13.90 20.08 -1.29
CA VAL A 331 -13.83 19.46 -2.63
C VAL A 331 -15.18 19.53 -3.35
N LYS A 332 -16.28 19.33 -2.61
CA LYS A 332 -17.66 19.36 -3.14
C LYS A 332 -17.97 20.68 -3.84
N THR A 333 -17.72 21.80 -3.16
CA THR A 333 -18.02 23.12 -3.72
C THR A 333 -17.11 23.41 -4.92
N LEU A 334 -15.85 22.99 -4.88
CA LEU A 334 -14.91 23.14 -6.00
C LEU A 334 -15.33 22.36 -7.26
N LEU A 335 -15.91 21.17 -7.10
CA LEU A 335 -16.34 20.31 -8.21
C LEU A 335 -17.71 20.70 -8.76
N LEU A 336 -18.68 20.96 -7.89
CA LEU A 336 -20.07 21.19 -8.31
C LEU A 336 -20.36 22.64 -8.71
N ALA A 337 -19.61 23.62 -8.20
CA ALA A 337 -19.79 25.03 -8.59
C ALA A 337 -19.19 25.37 -9.96
N ARG A 338 -18.37 24.48 -10.56
CA ARG A 338 -17.84 24.64 -11.93
C ARG A 338 -18.88 24.37 -13.02
N ASN A 339 -19.97 23.69 -12.68
CA ASN A 339 -21.02 23.26 -13.62
C ASN A 339 -22.34 24.04 -13.45
N GLN A 340 -22.33 25.11 -12.66
CA GLN A 340 -23.38 26.13 -12.60
C GLN A 340 -22.86 27.41 -13.25
#